data_AF-A0A381EC05-F1
#
_entry.id   AF-A0A381EC05-F1
#
_cell.length_a   1.000
_cell.length_b   1.000
_cell.length_c   1.000
_cell.angle_alpha   90.00
_cell.angle_beta   90.00
_cell.angle_gamma   90.00
#
_symmetry.space_group_name_H-M   'P 1'
#
loop_
_entity.id
_entity.type
_entity.pdbx_description
1 polymer ?
#
loop_
_entity_poly.entity_id
_entity_poly.type
_entity_poly.pdbx_seq_one_letter_code
_entity_poly.pdbx_strand_id
1 'polypeptide(L)'
;MMTPEQKTAIAAKLGVDLATLDSDRLIELCLLHRAQPKALESFPNTLAAEINRRFTAAEITRDDVPYSVLQHFANQFTGAAPLFQRLMQEMAASINRDIWFTDNAEAFKAALANEEAAAWLAGQPDILNKCLGNRLALGYIAQSVTAATAILTREEALALWKNAPALWDIWPQHREGMAVLVKSAELTQYIIDTPAALAAVVASDNAMQPLIASATARRVWVDSEVAMTAVAASQTAMTAVAASQTAMTAVAASQTAMTAVAASQTAMTAVASVTAALKTVLKTNDFRTALMASNTVFQAARAAAYQTVSASGSGWVKQRSQAHDHVNQLNPTVAAPLGFVFACLGYYNAPTGSGSIMTHPGGGEAARAASTRTPTTMASVDGISFNGATFTETGDGYAYAELWAPA
;
A
#
# COMPACT_ATOMS: atom_id res chain seq x y z
N MET A 1 25.48 -47.66 -10.89
CA MET A 1 25.03 -47.23 -9.55
C MET A 1 26.13 -47.57 -8.56
N MET A 2 26.47 -46.64 -7.67
CA MET A 2 27.44 -46.85 -6.59
C MET A 2 26.76 -47.63 -5.46
N THR A 3 27.41 -48.66 -4.92
CA THR A 3 26.86 -49.41 -3.77
C THR A 3 26.96 -48.60 -2.47
N PRO A 4 26.13 -48.88 -1.45
CA PRO A 4 26.25 -48.23 -0.14
C PRO A 4 27.65 -48.35 0.48
N GLU A 5 28.31 -49.49 0.31
CA GLU A 5 29.67 -49.72 0.81
C GLU A 5 30.69 -48.85 0.07
N GLN A 6 30.55 -48.74 -1.26
CA GLN A 6 31.37 -47.84 -2.07
C GLN A 6 31.17 -46.37 -1.68
N LYS A 7 29.92 -45.97 -1.40
CA LYS A 7 29.59 -44.62 -0.93
C LYS A 7 30.34 -44.29 0.36
N THR A 8 30.24 -45.17 1.36
CA THR A 8 30.89 -44.98 2.66
C THR A 8 32.41 -44.94 2.54
N ALA A 9 33.00 -45.83 1.74
CA ALA A 9 34.45 -45.86 1.53
C ALA A 9 34.99 -44.59 0.85
N ILE A 10 34.27 -44.07 -0.15
CA ILE A 10 34.64 -42.84 -0.84
C ILE A 10 34.42 -41.62 0.06
N ALA A 11 33.32 -41.58 0.82
CA ALA A 11 33.05 -40.53 1.78
C ALA A 11 34.18 -40.40 2.82
N ALA A 12 34.65 -41.54 3.35
CA ALA A 12 35.76 -41.57 4.30
C ALA A 12 37.06 -41.03 3.70
N LYS A 13 37.32 -41.26 2.40
CA LYS A 13 38.49 -40.72 1.71
C LYS A 13 38.39 -39.21 1.45
N LEU A 14 37.20 -38.72 1.12
CA LEU A 14 36.96 -37.29 0.85
C LEU A 14 36.85 -36.46 2.14
N GLY A 15 36.47 -37.09 3.26
CA GLY A 15 36.22 -36.42 4.54
C GLY A 15 37.42 -36.34 5.48
N VAL A 16 38.62 -36.66 5.01
CA VAL A 16 39.86 -36.48 5.76
C VAL A 16 40.20 -34.99 5.90
N ASP A 17 41.02 -34.65 6.90
CA ASP A 17 41.51 -33.28 7.06
C ASP A 17 42.45 -32.88 5.91
N LEU A 18 41.95 -32.03 5.01
CA LEU A 18 42.65 -31.61 3.81
C LEU A 18 43.94 -30.83 4.11
N ALA A 19 44.04 -30.19 5.28
CA ALA A 19 45.24 -29.44 5.68
C ALA A 19 46.48 -30.34 5.87
N THR A 20 46.27 -31.64 6.08
CA THR A 20 47.33 -32.63 6.32
C THR A 20 47.89 -33.25 5.03
N LEU A 21 47.26 -33.00 3.89
CA LEU A 21 47.58 -33.64 2.61
C LEU A 21 48.51 -32.78 1.76
N ASP A 22 49.26 -33.37 0.83
CA ASP A 22 49.97 -32.61 -0.21
C ASP A 22 49.04 -32.25 -1.38
N SER A 23 49.52 -31.42 -2.31
CA SER A 23 48.71 -30.93 -3.44
C SER A 23 48.34 -32.03 -4.43
N ASP A 24 49.21 -33.02 -4.65
CA ASP A 24 48.95 -34.15 -5.55
C ASP A 24 47.79 -34.99 -5.00
N ARG A 25 47.80 -35.24 -3.69
CA ARG A 25 46.72 -35.96 -3.03
C ARG A 25 45.40 -35.19 -3.05
N LEU A 26 45.44 -33.86 -2.93
CA LEU A 26 44.24 -33.03 -3.11
C LEU A 26 43.67 -33.15 -4.53
N ILE A 27 44.52 -33.19 -5.56
CA ILE A 27 44.09 -33.38 -6.96
C ILE A 27 43.44 -34.76 -7.14
N GLU A 28 44.01 -35.81 -6.55
CA GLU A 28 43.40 -37.15 -6.58
C GLU A 28 42.02 -37.19 -5.92
N LEU A 29 41.84 -36.50 -4.79
CA LEU A 29 40.54 -36.36 -4.16
C LEU A 29 39.55 -35.55 -5.02
N CYS A 30 40.03 -34.52 -5.74
CA CYS A 30 39.21 -33.80 -6.71
C CYS A 30 38.72 -34.72 -7.83
N LEU A 31 39.59 -35.57 -8.38
CA LEU A 31 39.23 -36.55 -9.40
C LEU A 31 38.24 -37.61 -8.85
N LEU A 32 38.44 -38.05 -7.61
CA LEU A 32 37.56 -39.00 -6.94
C LEU A 32 36.17 -38.39 -6.70
N HIS A 33 36.11 -37.15 -6.22
CA HIS A 33 34.86 -36.42 -6.06
C HIS A 33 34.17 -36.20 -7.41
N ARG A 34 34.92 -35.83 -8.46
CA ARG A 34 34.39 -35.71 -9.82
C ARG A 34 33.78 -37.02 -10.33
N ALA A 35 34.39 -38.16 -10.02
CA ALA A 35 33.88 -39.48 -10.39
C ALA A 35 32.64 -39.89 -9.59
N GLN A 36 32.57 -39.54 -8.30
CA GLN A 36 31.48 -39.91 -7.40
C GLN A 36 31.03 -38.71 -6.51
N PRO A 37 30.38 -37.68 -7.10
CA PRO A 37 30.11 -36.40 -6.42
C PRO A 37 29.11 -36.51 -5.27
N LYS A 38 28.36 -37.62 -5.20
CA LYS A 38 27.36 -37.92 -4.16
C LYS A 38 27.94 -38.65 -2.95
N ALA A 39 29.24 -38.99 -2.97
CA ALA A 39 29.85 -39.70 -1.85
C ALA A 39 30.07 -38.79 -0.64
N LEU A 40 30.48 -37.53 -0.86
CA LEU A 40 30.58 -36.51 0.18
C LEU A 40 30.32 -35.12 -0.43
N GLU A 41 29.15 -34.56 -0.14
CA GLU A 41 28.67 -33.32 -0.77
C GLU A 41 29.31 -32.06 -0.21
N SER A 42 29.89 -32.12 0.99
CA SER A 42 30.61 -30.99 1.62
C SER A 42 32.02 -30.78 1.05
N PHE A 43 32.59 -31.77 0.34
CA PHE A 43 33.97 -31.74 -0.14
C PHE A 43 34.34 -30.47 -0.93
N PRO A 44 33.52 -29.95 -1.87
CA PRO A 44 33.83 -28.72 -2.59
C PRO A 44 34.07 -27.51 -1.70
N ASN A 45 33.29 -27.35 -0.63
CA ASN A 45 33.43 -26.24 0.31
C ASN A 45 34.70 -26.38 1.15
N THR A 46 35.00 -27.59 1.62
CA THR A 46 36.23 -27.88 2.36
C THR A 46 37.47 -27.69 1.48
N LEU A 47 37.40 -28.08 0.21
CA LEU A 47 38.45 -27.87 -0.78
C LEU A 47 38.71 -26.37 -1.03
N ALA A 48 37.65 -25.57 -1.22
CA ALA A 48 37.79 -24.13 -1.42
C ALA A 48 38.42 -23.43 -0.21
N ALA A 49 38.04 -23.83 1.00
CA ALA A 49 38.64 -23.31 2.23
C ALA A 49 40.13 -23.67 2.33
N GLU A 50 40.51 -24.89 1.99
CA GLU A 50 41.91 -25.32 2.00
C GLU A 50 42.75 -24.62 0.94
N ILE A 51 42.22 -24.41 -0.28
CA ILE A 51 42.91 -23.64 -1.32
C ILE A 51 43.20 -22.22 -0.83
N ASN A 52 42.21 -21.54 -0.25
CA ASN A 52 42.39 -20.19 0.31
C ASN A 52 43.40 -20.14 1.46
N ARG A 53 43.47 -21.19 2.28
CA ARG A 53 44.42 -21.29 3.40
C ARG A 53 45.85 -21.56 2.92
N ARG A 54 46.01 -22.43 1.91
CA ARG A 54 47.30 -22.98 1.44
C ARG A 54 48.00 -22.12 0.38
N PHE A 55 47.27 -21.32 -0.38
CA PHE A 55 47.83 -20.57 -1.49
C PHE A 55 47.73 -19.07 -1.23
N THR A 56 48.61 -18.58 -0.36
CA THR A 56 48.83 -17.14 -0.17
C THR A 56 49.51 -16.53 -1.40
N ALA A 57 49.49 -15.20 -1.52
CA ALA A 57 50.16 -14.51 -2.64
C ALA A 57 51.65 -14.88 -2.80
N ALA A 58 52.35 -15.11 -1.69
CA ALA A 58 53.74 -15.54 -1.69
C ALA A 58 53.91 -16.98 -2.21
N GLU A 59 53.00 -17.88 -1.85
CA GLU A 59 53.03 -19.27 -2.30
C GLU A 59 52.67 -19.42 -3.78
N ILE A 60 51.68 -18.66 -4.26
CA ILE A 60 51.33 -18.60 -5.69
C ILE A 60 52.50 -18.07 -6.52
N THR A 61 53.21 -17.06 -6.01
CA THR A 61 54.41 -16.53 -6.69
C THR A 61 55.54 -17.56 -6.74
N ARG A 62 55.63 -18.45 -5.75
CA ARG A 62 56.65 -19.50 -5.69
C ARG A 62 56.36 -20.65 -6.65
N ASP A 63 55.10 -21.08 -6.73
CA ASP A 63 54.64 -22.15 -7.62
C ASP A 63 53.12 -22.04 -7.84
N ASP A 64 52.72 -21.62 -9.05
CA ASP A 64 51.35 -21.32 -9.43
C ASP A 64 50.60 -22.52 -10.01
N VAL A 65 51.30 -23.60 -10.37
CA VAL A 65 50.72 -24.76 -11.05
C VAL A 65 49.71 -25.51 -10.16
N PRO A 66 50.03 -25.87 -8.90
CA PRO A 66 49.09 -26.57 -8.04
C PRO A 66 47.86 -25.72 -7.71
N TYR A 67 48.07 -24.41 -7.51
CA TYR A 67 46.98 -23.46 -7.31
C TYR A 67 46.04 -23.43 -8.52
N SER A 68 46.59 -23.28 -9.73
CA SER A 68 45.80 -23.19 -10.96
C SER A 68 44.94 -24.42 -11.20
N VAL A 69 45.50 -25.63 -10.99
CA VAL A 69 44.78 -26.89 -11.18
C VAL A 69 43.70 -27.08 -10.12
N LEU A 70 44.03 -26.87 -8.84
CA LEU A 70 43.07 -27.04 -7.74
C LEU A 70 41.96 -25.98 -7.80
N GLN A 71 42.29 -24.74 -8.13
CA GLN A 71 41.32 -23.67 -8.33
C GLN A 71 40.42 -23.95 -9.53
N HIS A 72 40.94 -24.53 -10.61
CA HIS A 72 40.13 -24.97 -11.75
C HIS A 72 39.11 -26.04 -11.35
N PHE A 73 39.54 -27.05 -10.58
CA PHE A 73 38.64 -28.06 -10.03
C PHE A 73 37.61 -27.46 -9.08
N ALA A 74 38.05 -26.61 -8.15
CA ALA A 74 37.16 -25.91 -7.23
C ALA A 74 36.09 -25.14 -8.00
N ASN A 75 36.46 -24.31 -8.98
CA ASN A 75 35.51 -23.58 -9.81
C ASN A 75 34.50 -24.47 -10.54
N GLN A 76 34.90 -25.68 -10.97
CA GLN A 76 33.99 -26.66 -11.56
C GLN A 76 33.06 -27.31 -10.52
N PHE A 77 33.49 -27.40 -9.26
CA PHE A 77 32.70 -27.94 -8.16
C PHE A 77 31.84 -26.89 -7.45
N THR A 78 32.24 -25.61 -7.50
CA THR A 78 31.71 -24.50 -6.71
C THR A 78 31.19 -23.34 -7.56
N GLY A 79 30.54 -23.60 -8.68
CA GLY A 79 29.60 -22.62 -9.21
C GLY A 79 28.32 -22.68 -8.38
N ALA A 80 27.79 -21.53 -7.94
CA ALA A 80 26.48 -21.47 -7.26
C ALA A 80 25.39 -22.12 -8.14
N ALA A 81 25.46 -21.95 -9.46
CA ALA A 81 24.58 -22.58 -10.43
C ALA A 81 24.69 -24.13 -10.47
N PRO A 82 25.87 -24.76 -10.56
CA PRO A 82 26.03 -26.22 -10.46
C PRO A 82 25.46 -26.86 -9.18
N LEU A 83 25.68 -26.26 -8.00
CA LEU A 83 25.10 -26.75 -6.74
C LEU A 83 23.57 -26.59 -6.79
N PHE A 84 23.10 -25.42 -7.21
CA PHE A 84 21.68 -25.14 -7.33
C PHE A 84 20.99 -26.07 -8.33
N GLN A 85 21.63 -26.35 -9.46
CA GLN A 85 21.14 -27.28 -10.47
C GLN A 85 20.95 -28.68 -9.88
N ARG A 86 21.88 -29.16 -9.07
CA ARG A 86 21.75 -30.46 -8.39
C ARG A 86 20.57 -30.47 -7.42
N LEU A 87 20.47 -29.44 -6.57
CA LEU A 87 19.33 -29.28 -5.65
C LEU A 87 18.00 -29.24 -6.43
N MET A 88 17.96 -28.52 -7.55
CA MET A 88 16.74 -28.44 -8.35
C MET A 88 16.38 -29.76 -9.05
N GLN A 89 17.36 -30.58 -9.42
CA GLN A 89 17.11 -31.93 -9.92
C GLN A 89 16.53 -32.85 -8.83
N GLU A 90 17.02 -32.73 -7.59
CA GLU A 90 16.47 -33.46 -6.44
C GLU A 90 15.04 -33.01 -6.12
N MET A 91 14.79 -31.69 -6.11
CA MET A 91 13.44 -31.12 -6.01
C MET A 91 12.52 -31.67 -7.10
N ALA A 92 13.00 -31.71 -8.35
CA ALA A 92 12.20 -32.19 -9.47
C ALA A 92 11.81 -33.67 -9.31
N ALA A 93 12.69 -34.49 -8.74
CA ALA A 93 12.49 -35.90 -8.44
C ALA A 93 11.69 -36.16 -7.14
N SER A 94 11.56 -35.17 -6.26
CA SER A 94 10.81 -35.31 -5.02
C SER A 94 9.31 -35.54 -5.26
N ILE A 95 8.73 -36.46 -4.48
CA ILE A 95 7.29 -36.72 -4.45
C ILE A 95 6.57 -35.56 -3.76
N ASN A 96 7.09 -35.11 -2.61
CA ASN A 96 6.51 -34.01 -1.83
C ASN A 96 7.45 -32.80 -1.87
N ARG A 97 7.08 -31.82 -2.70
CA ARG A 97 7.88 -30.60 -2.89
C ARG A 97 7.73 -29.61 -1.74
N ASP A 98 6.62 -29.62 -1.01
CA ASP A 98 6.43 -28.73 0.15
C ASP A 98 7.42 -29.09 1.27
N ILE A 99 7.56 -30.39 1.57
CA ILE A 99 8.57 -30.88 2.52
C ILE A 99 9.97 -30.52 2.01
N TRP A 100 10.26 -30.78 0.73
CA TRP A 100 11.57 -30.48 0.16
C TRP A 100 11.94 -28.99 0.27
N PHE A 101 11.02 -28.08 -0.10
CA PHE A 101 11.26 -26.63 0.00
C PHE A 101 11.35 -26.15 1.45
N THR A 102 10.65 -26.80 2.38
CA THR A 102 10.78 -26.51 3.82
C THR A 102 12.18 -26.86 4.32
N ASP A 103 12.67 -28.05 4.00
CA ASP A 103 13.99 -28.53 4.47
C ASP A 103 15.16 -27.81 3.78
N ASN A 104 14.96 -27.36 2.52
CA ASN A 104 15.99 -26.72 1.70
C ASN A 104 15.79 -25.21 1.55
N ALA A 105 14.94 -24.58 2.39
CA ALA A 105 14.53 -23.19 2.25
C ALA A 105 15.73 -22.22 2.18
N GLU A 106 16.70 -22.38 3.08
CA GLU A 106 17.87 -21.49 3.15
C GLU A 106 18.78 -21.63 1.94
N ALA A 107 19.06 -22.86 1.50
CA ALA A 107 19.86 -23.11 0.30
C ALA A 107 19.17 -22.56 -0.96
N PHE A 108 17.84 -22.73 -1.06
CA PHE A 108 17.06 -22.21 -2.17
C PHE A 108 17.07 -20.67 -2.18
N LYS A 109 16.80 -20.01 -1.06
CA LYS A 109 16.85 -18.54 -0.94
C LYS A 109 18.24 -17.98 -1.28
N ALA A 110 19.30 -18.60 -0.77
CA ALA A 110 20.68 -18.21 -1.08
C ALA A 110 20.97 -18.29 -2.58
N ALA A 111 20.51 -19.36 -3.25
CA ALA A 111 20.65 -19.49 -4.68
C ALA A 111 19.81 -18.44 -5.45
N LEU A 112 18.60 -18.14 -5.01
CA LEU A 112 17.77 -17.09 -5.63
C LEU A 112 18.38 -15.69 -5.51
N ALA A 113 19.23 -15.43 -4.52
CA ALA A 113 19.93 -14.16 -4.38
C ALA A 113 21.16 -14.04 -5.30
N ASN A 114 21.67 -15.17 -5.81
CA ASN A 114 22.79 -15.23 -6.73
C ASN A 114 22.33 -15.02 -8.19
N GLU A 115 22.98 -14.09 -8.91
CA GLU A 115 22.58 -13.71 -10.26
C GLU A 115 22.67 -14.87 -11.27
N GLU A 116 23.76 -15.65 -11.22
CA GLU A 116 23.96 -16.78 -12.14
C GLU A 116 22.94 -17.89 -11.93
N ALA A 117 22.68 -18.25 -10.66
CA ALA A 117 21.70 -19.26 -10.30
C ALA A 117 20.27 -18.82 -10.63
N ALA A 118 19.93 -17.55 -10.38
CA ALA A 118 18.64 -16.97 -10.75
C ALA A 118 18.44 -16.94 -12.28
N ALA A 119 19.44 -16.48 -13.03
CA ALA A 119 19.41 -16.48 -14.50
C ALA A 119 19.31 -17.90 -15.07
N TRP A 120 20.02 -18.85 -14.46
CA TRP A 120 19.93 -20.26 -14.82
C TRP A 120 18.51 -20.79 -14.60
N LEU A 121 17.91 -20.60 -13.41
CA LEU A 121 16.54 -21.05 -13.12
C LEU A 121 15.51 -20.43 -14.07
N ALA A 122 15.62 -19.13 -14.34
CA ALA A 122 14.78 -18.46 -15.33
C ALA A 122 14.90 -19.10 -16.73
N GLY A 123 16.04 -19.75 -17.02
CA GLY A 123 16.27 -20.50 -18.24
C GLY A 123 15.94 -21.98 -18.22
N GLN A 124 15.31 -22.49 -17.16
CA GLN A 124 14.89 -23.89 -17.07
C GLN A 124 13.35 -23.99 -16.98
N PRO A 125 12.62 -24.01 -18.11
CA PRO A 125 11.15 -23.96 -18.10
C PRO A 125 10.49 -25.03 -17.23
N ASP A 126 10.93 -26.30 -17.33
CA ASP A 126 10.35 -27.41 -16.57
C ASP A 126 10.57 -27.31 -15.06
N ILE A 127 11.74 -26.80 -14.66
CA ILE A 127 12.11 -26.63 -13.25
C ILE A 127 11.40 -25.41 -12.69
N LEU A 128 11.45 -24.29 -13.41
CA LEU A 128 10.79 -23.06 -13.04
C LEU A 128 9.28 -23.27 -12.89
N ASN A 129 8.63 -23.98 -13.81
CA ASN A 129 7.20 -24.28 -13.72
C ASN A 129 6.85 -25.06 -12.43
N LYS A 130 7.70 -26.01 -12.02
CA LYS A 130 7.53 -26.74 -10.75
C LYS A 130 7.73 -25.84 -9.53
N CYS A 131 8.71 -24.92 -9.58
CA CYS A 131 8.91 -23.93 -8.52
C CYS A 131 7.71 -22.97 -8.42
N LEU A 132 7.26 -22.40 -9.53
CA LEU A 132 6.14 -21.47 -9.57
C LEU A 132 4.80 -22.13 -9.19
N GLY A 133 4.66 -23.42 -9.47
CA GLY A 133 3.51 -24.23 -9.03
C GLY A 133 3.52 -24.56 -7.54
N ASN A 134 4.63 -24.33 -6.83
CA ASN A 134 4.74 -24.56 -5.39
C ASN A 134 4.61 -23.23 -4.61
N ARG A 135 3.71 -23.18 -3.63
CA ARG A 135 3.42 -21.94 -2.89
C ARG A 135 4.64 -21.42 -2.10
N LEU A 136 5.42 -22.29 -1.47
CA LEU A 136 6.62 -21.88 -0.73
C LEU A 136 7.68 -21.30 -1.67
N ALA A 137 7.98 -22.02 -2.75
CA ALA A 137 8.98 -21.58 -3.71
C ALA A 137 8.58 -20.30 -4.43
N LEU A 138 7.31 -20.16 -4.82
CA LEU A 138 6.78 -18.90 -5.37
C LEU A 138 6.95 -17.74 -4.39
N GLY A 139 6.69 -17.96 -3.10
CA GLY A 139 6.94 -16.96 -2.05
C GLY A 139 8.42 -16.59 -1.92
N TYR A 140 9.33 -17.57 -1.96
CA TYR A 140 10.77 -17.29 -1.92
C TYR A 140 11.27 -16.55 -3.17
N ILE A 141 10.73 -16.89 -4.35
CA ILE A 141 11.02 -16.17 -5.61
C ILE A 141 10.53 -14.72 -5.51
N ALA A 142 9.32 -14.50 -5.01
CA ALA A 142 8.73 -13.16 -4.86
C ALA A 142 9.51 -12.28 -3.84
N GLN A 143 10.21 -12.90 -2.88
CA GLN A 143 11.08 -12.19 -1.92
C GLN A 143 12.47 -11.85 -2.49
N SER A 144 12.90 -12.50 -3.58
CA SER A 144 14.21 -12.24 -4.19
C SER A 144 14.08 -11.26 -5.35
N VAL A 145 14.63 -10.05 -5.18
CA VAL A 145 14.75 -9.06 -6.27
C VAL A 145 15.53 -9.63 -7.45
N THR A 146 16.60 -10.38 -7.19
CA THR A 146 17.46 -10.99 -8.21
C THR A 146 16.68 -12.01 -9.05
N ALA A 147 15.98 -12.94 -8.40
CA ALA A 147 15.19 -13.96 -9.09
C ALA A 147 13.97 -13.38 -9.80
N ALA A 148 13.24 -12.47 -9.15
CA ALA A 148 12.12 -11.76 -9.78
C ALA A 148 12.58 -11.00 -11.02
N THR A 149 13.74 -10.34 -10.98
CA THR A 149 14.30 -9.63 -12.14
C THR A 149 14.63 -10.60 -13.27
N ALA A 150 15.34 -11.69 -12.98
CA ALA A 150 15.70 -12.71 -13.98
C ALA A 150 14.46 -13.34 -14.65
N ILE A 151 13.40 -13.62 -13.89
CA ILE A 151 12.16 -14.24 -14.39
C ILE A 151 11.33 -13.24 -15.20
N LEU A 152 11.11 -12.03 -14.67
CA LEU A 152 10.20 -11.05 -15.28
C LEU A 152 10.77 -10.38 -16.55
N THR A 153 12.09 -10.48 -16.77
CA THR A 153 12.77 -9.91 -17.96
C THR A 153 12.96 -10.93 -19.09
N ARG A 154 12.65 -12.20 -18.87
CA ARG A 154 12.81 -13.26 -19.86
C ARG A 154 11.44 -13.76 -20.32
N GLU A 155 11.19 -13.74 -21.63
CA GLU A 155 9.86 -14.00 -22.22
C GLU A 155 9.23 -15.32 -21.79
N GLU A 156 9.94 -16.44 -21.95
CA GLU A 156 9.44 -17.77 -21.57
C GLU A 156 9.17 -17.90 -20.06
N ALA A 157 10.07 -17.35 -19.25
CA ALA A 157 9.96 -17.38 -17.79
C ALA A 157 8.79 -16.51 -17.30
N LEU A 158 8.59 -15.35 -17.93
CA LEU A 158 7.47 -14.46 -17.66
C LEU A 158 6.13 -15.13 -18.01
N ALA A 159 6.06 -15.87 -19.12
CA ALA A 159 4.85 -16.63 -19.47
C ALA A 159 4.52 -17.68 -18.40
N LEU A 160 5.51 -18.42 -17.89
CA LEU A 160 5.33 -19.36 -16.78
C LEU A 160 4.90 -18.65 -15.50
N TRP A 161 5.50 -17.50 -15.18
CA TRP A 161 5.15 -16.68 -14.03
C TRP A 161 3.69 -16.23 -14.08
N LYS A 162 3.21 -15.71 -15.23
CA LYS A 162 1.81 -15.30 -15.43
C LYS A 162 0.82 -16.45 -15.21
N ASN A 163 1.23 -17.68 -15.50
CA ASN A 163 0.41 -18.88 -15.38
C ASN A 163 0.52 -19.59 -14.01
N ALA A 164 1.29 -19.03 -13.06
CA ALA A 164 1.47 -19.64 -11.76
C ALA A 164 0.12 -19.69 -10.98
N PRO A 165 -0.36 -20.86 -10.52
CA PRO A 165 -1.72 -21.01 -9.99
C PRO A 165 -2.05 -20.13 -8.78
N ALA A 166 -1.06 -19.92 -7.91
CA ALA A 166 -1.19 -19.13 -6.69
C ALA A 166 -0.53 -17.74 -6.81
N LEU A 167 -0.33 -17.24 -8.05
CA LEU A 167 0.44 -16.03 -8.29
C LEU A 167 -0.07 -14.86 -7.46
N TRP A 168 -1.34 -14.52 -7.62
CA TRP A 168 -1.93 -13.35 -7.01
C TRP A 168 -2.31 -13.55 -5.54
N ASP A 169 -2.34 -14.79 -5.06
CA ASP A 169 -2.43 -15.06 -3.63
C ASP A 169 -1.13 -14.69 -2.90
N ILE A 170 0.03 -14.91 -3.53
CA ILE A 170 1.34 -14.92 -2.87
C ILE A 170 2.18 -13.71 -3.25
N TRP A 171 2.30 -13.41 -4.55
CA TRP A 171 3.20 -12.37 -5.05
C TRP A 171 2.91 -10.99 -4.44
N PRO A 172 1.64 -10.53 -4.32
CA PRO A 172 1.32 -9.25 -3.69
C PRO A 172 1.70 -9.15 -2.21
N GLN A 173 1.94 -10.27 -1.53
CA GLN A 173 2.38 -10.27 -0.13
C GLN A 173 3.86 -9.88 0.02
N HIS A 174 4.63 -9.86 -1.07
CA HIS A 174 6.07 -9.62 -1.07
C HIS A 174 6.43 -8.33 -1.82
N ARG A 175 6.99 -7.38 -1.08
CA ARG A 175 7.30 -6.04 -1.59
C ARG A 175 8.36 -6.07 -2.67
N GLU A 176 9.34 -6.96 -2.54
CA GLU A 176 10.52 -7.08 -3.38
C GLU A 176 10.12 -7.43 -4.83
N GLY A 177 9.34 -8.49 -5.01
CA GLY A 177 8.82 -8.91 -6.30
C GLY A 177 7.89 -7.87 -6.91
N MET A 178 7.04 -7.22 -6.10
CA MET A 178 6.19 -6.13 -6.55
C MET A 178 7.02 -4.91 -7.00
N ALA A 179 8.10 -4.57 -6.30
CA ALA A 179 9.00 -3.48 -6.65
C ALA A 179 9.76 -3.74 -7.96
N VAL A 180 10.03 -4.99 -8.33
CA VAL A 180 10.56 -5.34 -9.66
C VAL A 180 9.47 -5.21 -10.72
N LEU A 181 8.28 -5.77 -10.47
CA LEU A 181 7.15 -5.77 -11.40
C LEU A 181 6.79 -4.35 -11.86
N VAL A 182 6.64 -3.41 -10.92
CA VAL A 182 6.21 -2.02 -11.21
C VAL A 182 7.24 -1.17 -11.95
N LYS A 183 8.41 -1.72 -12.28
CA LYS A 183 9.39 -1.07 -13.17
C LYS A 183 8.96 -1.15 -14.63
N SER A 184 8.17 -2.17 -15.00
CA SER A 184 7.63 -2.35 -16.35
C SER A 184 6.23 -1.74 -16.47
N ALA A 185 6.04 -0.94 -17.52
CA ALA A 185 4.72 -0.40 -17.85
C ALA A 185 3.77 -1.51 -18.30
N GLU A 186 4.27 -2.49 -19.05
CA GLU A 186 3.52 -3.63 -19.57
C GLU A 186 3.02 -4.54 -18.44
N LEU A 187 3.84 -4.82 -17.43
CA LEU A 187 3.41 -5.61 -16.27
C LEU A 187 2.46 -4.83 -15.37
N THR A 188 2.65 -3.51 -15.27
CA THR A 188 1.71 -2.66 -14.57
C THR A 188 0.34 -2.66 -15.27
N GLN A 189 0.33 -2.57 -16.61
CA GLN A 189 -0.89 -2.65 -17.41
C GLN A 189 -1.54 -4.04 -17.27
N TYR A 190 -0.74 -5.10 -17.24
CA TYR A 190 -1.22 -6.45 -17.00
C TYR A 190 -1.98 -6.60 -15.66
N ILE A 191 -1.58 -5.89 -14.60
CA ILE A 191 -2.34 -5.86 -13.34
C ILE A 191 -3.72 -5.25 -13.56
N ILE A 192 -3.82 -4.14 -14.30
CA ILE A 192 -5.09 -3.46 -14.59
C ILE A 192 -6.00 -4.37 -15.40
N ASP A 193 -5.44 -5.04 -16.42
CA ASP A 193 -6.19 -5.88 -17.35
C ASP A 193 -6.60 -7.23 -16.73
N THR A 194 -6.06 -7.58 -15.56
CA THR A 194 -6.32 -8.85 -14.86
C THR A 194 -7.09 -8.60 -13.56
N PRO A 195 -8.41 -8.83 -13.50
CA PRO A 195 -9.23 -8.50 -12.32
C PRO A 195 -8.74 -9.13 -11.02
N ALA A 196 -8.29 -10.39 -11.06
CA ALA A 196 -7.75 -11.08 -9.88
C ALA A 196 -6.44 -10.45 -9.39
N ALA A 197 -5.60 -9.95 -10.31
CA ALA A 197 -4.36 -9.26 -9.98
C ALA A 197 -4.65 -7.92 -9.31
N LEU A 198 -5.54 -7.13 -9.91
CA LEU A 198 -5.92 -5.83 -9.39
C LEU A 198 -6.53 -5.93 -7.99
N ALA A 199 -7.45 -6.88 -7.78
CA ALA A 199 -8.06 -7.12 -6.48
C ALA A 199 -7.01 -7.48 -5.42
N ALA A 200 -6.07 -8.37 -5.75
CA ALA A 200 -5.03 -8.78 -4.82
C ALA A 200 -4.02 -7.66 -4.49
N VAL A 201 -3.68 -6.82 -5.48
CA VAL A 201 -2.80 -5.65 -5.28
C VAL A 201 -3.48 -4.60 -4.39
N VAL A 202 -4.76 -4.29 -4.62
CA VAL A 202 -5.53 -3.32 -3.83
C VAL A 202 -5.67 -3.75 -2.37
N ALA A 203 -5.81 -5.06 -2.13
CA ALA A 203 -5.95 -5.64 -0.79
C ALA A 203 -4.62 -5.73 -0.01
N SER A 204 -3.47 -5.56 -0.67
CA SER A 204 -2.15 -5.73 -0.05
C SER A 204 -1.37 -4.42 0.09
N ASP A 205 -1.08 -4.04 1.33
CA ASP A 205 -0.17 -2.92 1.64
C ASP A 205 1.23 -3.13 1.01
N ASN A 206 1.71 -4.38 1.00
CA ASN A 206 3.03 -4.72 0.46
C ASN A 206 3.10 -4.56 -1.05
N ALA A 207 1.99 -4.71 -1.76
CA ALA A 207 1.89 -4.48 -3.19
C ALA A 207 1.62 -3.02 -3.53
N MET A 208 0.71 -2.37 -2.81
CA MET A 208 0.30 -1.01 -3.13
C MET A 208 1.41 0.01 -2.88
N GLN A 209 2.25 -0.18 -1.86
CA GLN A 209 3.34 0.74 -1.55
C GLN A 209 4.36 0.91 -2.71
N PRO A 210 4.91 -0.17 -3.30
CA PRO A 210 5.71 -0.08 -4.52
C PRO A 210 5.00 0.62 -5.70
N LEU A 211 3.71 0.36 -5.91
CA LEU A 211 2.94 1.02 -6.97
C LEU A 211 2.87 2.54 -6.76
N ILE A 212 2.54 2.99 -5.53
CA ILE A 212 2.48 4.41 -5.18
C ILE A 212 3.83 5.09 -5.40
N ALA A 213 4.93 4.42 -5.01
CA ALA A 213 6.29 4.94 -5.15
C ALA A 213 6.78 4.99 -6.62
N SER A 214 6.32 4.07 -7.48
CA SER A 214 6.79 3.94 -8.86
C SER A 214 6.24 5.04 -9.78
N ALA A 215 7.14 5.82 -10.39
CA ALA A 215 6.77 6.79 -11.42
C ALA A 215 6.19 6.11 -12.67
N THR A 216 6.68 4.92 -13.03
CA THR A 216 6.14 4.13 -14.14
C THR A 216 4.70 3.72 -13.84
N ALA A 217 4.43 3.20 -12.65
CA ALA A 217 3.10 2.76 -12.29
C ALA A 217 2.10 3.92 -12.29
N ARG A 218 2.48 5.05 -11.69
CA ARG A 218 1.64 6.26 -11.69
C ARG A 218 1.29 6.75 -13.11
N ARG A 219 2.22 6.69 -14.06
CA ARG A 219 1.96 7.10 -15.46
C ARG A 219 0.99 6.16 -16.17
N VAL A 220 1.04 4.86 -15.90
CA VAL A 220 0.12 3.89 -16.49
C VAL A 220 -1.28 4.01 -15.87
N TRP A 221 -1.34 4.25 -14.55
CA TRP A 221 -2.60 4.22 -13.81
C TRP A 221 -3.43 5.51 -13.94
N VAL A 222 -2.80 6.67 -14.17
CA VAL A 222 -3.49 7.98 -14.12
C VAL A 222 -4.62 8.13 -15.16
N ASP A 223 -4.49 7.49 -16.33
CA ASP A 223 -5.47 7.56 -17.40
C ASP A 223 -6.45 6.37 -17.40
N SER A 224 -6.34 5.46 -16.43
CA SER A 224 -7.19 4.27 -16.32
C SER A 224 -8.26 4.44 -15.24
N GLU A 225 -9.52 4.49 -15.65
CA GLU A 225 -10.67 4.57 -14.73
C GLU A 225 -10.72 3.38 -13.75
N VAL A 226 -10.43 2.18 -14.24
CA VAL A 226 -10.39 0.95 -13.43
C VAL A 226 -9.27 1.04 -12.38
N ALA A 227 -8.10 1.52 -12.77
CA ALA A 227 -6.97 1.70 -11.86
C ALA A 227 -7.23 2.80 -10.83
N MET A 228 -7.82 3.93 -11.24
CA MET A 228 -8.16 5.02 -10.32
C MET A 228 -9.27 4.63 -9.33
N THR A 229 -10.22 3.80 -9.76
CA THR A 229 -11.21 3.18 -8.86
C THR A 229 -10.55 2.28 -7.83
N ALA A 230 -9.57 1.46 -8.26
CA ALA A 230 -8.76 0.63 -7.37
C ALA A 230 -7.95 1.46 -6.36
N VAL A 231 -7.35 2.58 -6.79
CA VAL A 231 -6.66 3.53 -5.89
C VAL A 231 -7.63 4.08 -4.84
N ALA A 232 -8.82 4.50 -5.25
CA ALA A 232 -9.84 5.04 -4.34
C ALA A 232 -10.33 4.00 -3.32
N ALA A 233 -10.36 2.71 -3.69
CA ALA A 233 -10.72 1.62 -2.80
C ALA A 233 -9.59 1.18 -1.84
N SER A 234 -8.32 1.53 -2.14
CA SER A 234 -7.17 1.14 -1.32
C SER A 234 -6.94 2.12 -0.17
N GLN A 235 -7.04 1.63 1.07
CA GLN A 235 -6.76 2.44 2.26
C GLN A 235 -5.30 2.92 2.29
N THR A 236 -4.35 2.09 1.88
CA THR A 236 -2.91 2.45 1.79
C THR A 236 -2.70 3.62 0.85
N ALA A 237 -3.33 3.57 -0.33
CA ALA A 237 -3.20 4.61 -1.33
C ALA A 237 -3.88 5.90 -0.91
N MET A 238 -5.10 5.82 -0.38
CA MET A 238 -5.82 7.00 0.12
C MET A 238 -5.14 7.63 1.34
N THR A 239 -4.45 6.84 2.17
CA THR A 239 -3.61 7.36 3.26
C THR A 239 -2.41 8.14 2.70
N ALA A 240 -1.76 7.63 1.64
CA ALA A 240 -0.68 8.34 0.96
C ALA A 240 -1.17 9.64 0.29
N VAL A 241 -2.36 9.63 -0.31
CA VAL A 241 -3.01 10.84 -0.86
C VAL A 241 -3.29 11.85 0.24
N ALA A 242 -3.88 11.43 1.36
CA ALA A 242 -4.20 12.30 2.49
C ALA A 242 -2.95 12.92 3.14
N ALA A 243 -1.84 12.18 3.19
CA ALA A 243 -0.55 12.69 3.68
C ALA A 243 0.16 13.63 2.69
N SER A 244 -0.25 13.65 1.41
CA SER A 244 0.36 14.47 0.38
C SER A 244 -0.23 15.89 0.37
N GLN A 245 0.56 16.87 0.83
CA GLN A 245 0.17 18.27 0.81
C GLN A 245 -0.19 18.76 -0.60
N THR A 246 0.56 18.33 -1.63
CA THR A 246 0.29 18.69 -3.02
C THR A 246 -1.06 18.13 -3.48
N ALA A 247 -1.35 16.86 -3.18
CA ALA A 247 -2.63 16.25 -3.55
C ALA A 247 -3.80 16.93 -2.82
N MET A 248 -3.67 17.14 -1.50
CA MET A 248 -4.71 17.78 -0.70
C MET A 248 -4.94 19.25 -1.09
N THR A 249 -3.89 19.96 -1.52
CA THR A 249 -4.03 21.32 -2.07
C THR A 249 -4.80 21.30 -3.40
N ALA A 250 -4.54 20.34 -4.27
CA ALA A 250 -5.26 20.19 -5.54
C ALA A 250 -6.74 19.81 -5.30
N VAL A 251 -7.02 18.91 -4.35
CA VAL A 251 -8.39 18.54 -3.95
C VAL A 251 -9.14 19.76 -3.40
N ALA A 252 -8.51 20.55 -2.53
CA ALA A 252 -9.12 21.77 -1.96
C ALA A 252 -9.40 22.85 -3.02
N ALA A 253 -8.64 22.89 -4.11
CA ALA A 253 -8.88 23.80 -5.24
C ALA A 253 -9.88 23.25 -6.27
N SER A 254 -10.31 21.98 -6.16
CA SER A 254 -11.19 21.33 -7.13
C SER A 254 -12.66 21.52 -6.80
N GLN A 255 -13.38 22.25 -7.66
CA GLN A 255 -14.84 22.41 -7.55
C GLN A 255 -15.57 21.07 -7.51
N THR A 256 -15.19 20.14 -8.38
CA THR A 256 -15.83 18.82 -8.48
C THR A 256 -15.64 18.04 -7.19
N ALA A 257 -14.42 18.04 -6.62
CA ALA A 257 -14.15 17.36 -5.37
C ALA A 257 -14.93 17.97 -4.20
N MET A 258 -14.94 19.31 -4.09
CA MET A 258 -15.70 20.00 -3.04
C MET A 258 -17.21 19.78 -3.16
N THR A 259 -17.74 19.71 -4.38
CA THR A 259 -19.15 19.39 -4.63
C THR A 259 -19.48 17.97 -4.17
N ALA A 260 -18.62 16.99 -4.48
CA ALA A 260 -18.78 15.61 -4.02
C ALA A 260 -18.70 15.48 -2.50
N VAL A 261 -17.79 16.21 -1.85
CA VAL A 261 -17.68 16.26 -0.38
C VAL A 261 -18.94 16.88 0.22
N ALA A 262 -19.40 18.03 -0.29
CA ALA A 262 -20.60 18.71 0.20
C ALA A 262 -21.87 17.86 0.10
N ALA A 263 -21.97 17.02 -0.94
CA ALA A 263 -23.08 16.10 -1.16
C ALA A 263 -22.96 14.78 -0.36
N SER A 264 -21.83 14.53 0.30
CA SER A 264 -21.59 13.28 1.04
C SER A 264 -21.83 13.47 2.54
N GLN A 265 -22.85 12.79 3.06
CA GLN A 265 -23.16 12.81 4.50
C GLN A 265 -21.96 12.35 5.35
N THR A 266 -21.32 11.25 4.99
CA THR A 266 -20.17 10.72 5.72
C THR A 266 -19.01 11.69 5.72
N ALA A 267 -18.70 12.30 4.57
CA ALA A 267 -17.63 13.27 4.47
C ALA A 267 -17.95 14.53 5.29
N MET A 268 -19.19 15.04 5.22
CA MET A 268 -19.60 16.22 5.96
C MET A 268 -19.69 15.99 7.46
N THR A 269 -20.05 14.79 7.93
CA THR A 269 -19.93 14.44 9.35
C THR A 269 -18.47 14.54 9.82
N ALA A 270 -17.51 14.02 9.03
CA ALA A 270 -16.09 14.13 9.38
C ALA A 270 -15.59 15.59 9.33
N VAL A 271 -15.98 16.36 8.31
CA VAL A 271 -15.64 17.80 8.17
C VAL A 271 -16.20 18.60 9.34
N ALA A 272 -17.45 18.37 9.72
CA ALA A 272 -18.12 19.09 10.79
C ALA A 272 -17.48 18.89 12.16
N SER A 273 -16.83 17.74 12.39
CA SER A 273 -16.11 17.45 13.63
C SER A 273 -14.72 18.07 13.72
N VAL A 274 -14.22 18.72 12.65
CA VAL A 274 -12.84 19.23 12.58
C VAL A 274 -12.82 20.75 12.40
N THR A 275 -12.34 21.46 13.44
CA THR A 275 -12.20 22.92 13.47
C THR A 275 -11.52 23.51 12.23
N ALA A 276 -10.38 22.95 11.82
CA ALA A 276 -9.62 23.47 10.67
C ALA A 276 -10.36 23.26 9.34
N ALA A 277 -11.12 22.17 9.22
CA ALA A 277 -11.92 21.89 8.04
C ALA A 277 -13.07 22.90 7.93
N LEU A 278 -13.79 23.18 9.02
CA LEU A 278 -14.83 24.22 9.04
C LEU A 278 -14.30 25.62 8.67
N LYS A 279 -13.06 25.96 9.05
CA LYS A 279 -12.42 27.23 8.63
C LYS A 279 -12.17 27.26 7.12
N THR A 280 -11.82 26.12 6.53
CA THR A 280 -11.61 25.97 5.09
C THR A 280 -12.92 26.06 4.33
N VAL A 281 -13.98 25.39 4.81
CA VAL A 281 -15.35 25.53 4.29
C VAL A 281 -15.73 27.00 4.25
N LEU A 282 -15.54 27.71 5.37
CA LEU A 282 -15.91 29.11 5.46
C LEU A 282 -15.11 30.01 4.52
N LYS A 283 -13.84 29.73 4.23
CA LYS A 283 -13.02 30.54 3.32
C LYS A 283 -13.31 30.28 1.83
N THR A 284 -13.88 29.12 1.51
CA THR A 284 -14.02 28.67 0.11
C THR A 284 -15.43 28.90 -0.41
N ASN A 285 -15.63 29.90 -1.27
CA ASN A 285 -16.97 30.32 -1.75
C ASN A 285 -17.73 29.20 -2.45
N ASP A 286 -16.99 28.47 -3.27
CA ASP A 286 -17.43 27.30 -4.02
C ASP A 286 -17.96 26.19 -3.11
N PHE A 287 -17.29 25.93 -1.99
CA PHE A 287 -17.73 24.95 -1.00
C PHE A 287 -18.99 25.42 -0.27
N ARG A 288 -19.06 26.70 0.13
CA ARG A 288 -20.28 27.25 0.73
C ARG A 288 -21.49 27.12 -0.22
N THR A 289 -21.29 27.44 -1.49
CA THR A 289 -22.31 27.31 -2.53
C THR A 289 -22.77 25.85 -2.70
N ALA A 290 -21.82 24.91 -2.77
CA ALA A 290 -22.13 23.49 -2.87
C ALA A 290 -22.89 22.94 -1.65
N LEU A 291 -22.59 23.42 -0.44
CA LEU A 291 -23.30 23.03 0.79
C LEU A 291 -24.72 23.56 0.84
N MET A 292 -24.95 24.81 0.42
CA MET A 292 -26.30 25.37 0.32
C MET A 292 -27.14 24.63 -0.72
N ALA A 293 -26.53 24.23 -1.85
CA ALA A 293 -27.18 23.37 -2.83
C ALA A 293 -27.45 21.95 -2.28
N SER A 294 -26.57 21.45 -1.42
CA SER A 294 -26.68 20.15 -0.73
C SER A 294 -27.35 20.29 0.66
N ASN A 295 -28.41 21.10 0.75
CA ASN A 295 -28.98 21.54 2.03
C ASN A 295 -29.27 20.39 3.00
N THR A 296 -29.83 19.26 2.53
CA THR A 296 -30.10 18.09 3.39
C THR A 296 -28.86 17.61 4.14
N VAL A 297 -27.72 17.51 3.45
CA VAL A 297 -26.44 17.09 4.04
C VAL A 297 -25.90 18.16 4.99
N PHE A 298 -25.99 19.43 4.58
CA PHE A 298 -25.51 20.55 5.39
C PHE A 298 -26.30 20.66 6.71
N GLN A 299 -27.63 20.57 6.65
CA GLN A 299 -28.48 20.54 7.84
C GLN A 299 -28.19 19.30 8.68
N ALA A 300 -27.99 18.12 8.11
CA ALA A 300 -27.65 16.94 8.90
C ALA A 300 -26.33 17.10 9.69
N ALA A 301 -25.40 17.90 9.19
CA ALA A 301 -24.14 18.21 9.88
C ALA A 301 -24.24 19.29 10.97
N ARG A 302 -25.38 20.01 11.08
CA ARG A 302 -25.54 21.21 11.92
C ARG A 302 -25.15 21.03 13.39
N ALA A 303 -25.55 19.93 14.01
CA ALA A 303 -25.32 19.69 15.44
C ALA A 303 -23.83 19.45 15.72
N ALA A 304 -23.17 18.64 14.89
CA ALA A 304 -21.73 18.39 14.99
C ALA A 304 -20.93 19.68 14.74
N ALA A 305 -21.29 20.44 13.69
CA ALA A 305 -20.64 21.70 13.38
C ALA A 305 -20.79 22.70 14.54
N TYR A 306 -21.99 22.82 15.12
CA TYR A 306 -22.24 23.68 16.28
C TYR A 306 -21.36 23.28 17.47
N GLN A 307 -21.35 21.99 17.82
CA GLN A 307 -20.52 21.47 18.91
C GLN A 307 -19.03 21.79 18.70
N THR A 308 -18.52 21.61 17.49
CA THR A 308 -17.12 21.89 17.15
C THR A 308 -16.79 23.37 17.23
N VAL A 309 -17.64 24.27 16.70
CA VAL A 309 -17.35 25.71 16.80
C VAL A 309 -17.54 26.25 18.20
N SER A 310 -18.53 25.75 18.97
CA SER A 310 -18.82 26.23 20.32
C SER A 310 -17.88 25.68 21.39
N ALA A 311 -17.08 24.66 21.06
CA ALA A 311 -16.13 24.07 22.00
C ALA A 311 -15.10 25.09 22.49
N SER A 312 -14.76 25.03 23.78
CA SER A 312 -13.69 25.85 24.35
C SER A 312 -12.37 25.58 23.63
N GLY A 313 -11.65 26.64 23.25
CA GLY A 313 -10.38 26.51 22.52
C GLY A 313 -10.52 26.10 21.05
N SER A 314 -11.74 26.07 20.48
CA SER A 314 -11.95 25.81 19.05
C SER A 314 -11.32 26.88 18.14
N GLY A 315 -10.97 28.06 18.67
CA GLY A 315 -10.54 29.19 17.86
C GLY A 315 -11.64 29.72 16.95
N TRP A 316 -12.90 29.55 17.37
CA TRP A 316 -14.09 30.23 16.88
C TRP A 316 -14.68 31.09 18.01
N VAL A 317 -15.33 32.19 17.62
CA VAL A 317 -15.94 33.14 18.56
C VAL A 317 -17.36 33.43 18.12
N LYS A 318 -18.28 33.42 19.08
CA LYS A 318 -19.65 33.90 18.91
C LYS A 318 -19.61 35.43 18.77
N GLN A 319 -19.72 35.92 17.54
CA GLN A 319 -19.62 37.34 17.21
C GLN A 319 -20.89 38.10 17.57
N ARG A 320 -22.04 37.45 17.37
CA ARG A 320 -23.37 38.01 17.57
C ARG A 320 -24.33 36.91 18.00
N SER A 321 -25.31 37.28 18.82
CA SER A 321 -26.47 36.45 19.11
C SER A 321 -27.65 37.32 19.52
N GLN A 322 -28.86 36.99 19.05
CA GLN A 322 -30.09 37.68 19.42
C GLN A 322 -31.28 36.71 19.35
N ALA A 323 -32.36 37.07 20.05
CA ALA A 323 -33.66 36.43 19.95
C ALA A 323 -34.72 37.45 19.54
N HIS A 324 -35.60 37.09 18.62
CA HIS A 324 -36.68 37.98 18.17
C HIS A 324 -37.98 37.21 17.93
N ASP A 325 -39.08 37.89 18.27
CA ASP A 325 -40.46 37.52 17.93
C ASP A 325 -40.72 37.79 16.45
N HIS A 326 -40.51 39.04 16.01
CA HIS A 326 -40.40 39.37 14.59
C HIS A 326 -39.07 38.86 14.04
N VAL A 327 -39.04 37.60 13.61
CA VAL A 327 -37.80 36.87 13.30
C VAL A 327 -36.94 37.55 12.22
N ASN A 328 -37.54 38.35 11.34
CA ASN A 328 -36.79 39.15 10.35
C ASN A 328 -35.81 40.16 10.96
N GLN A 329 -35.99 40.54 12.23
CA GLN A 329 -35.04 41.38 12.98
C GLN A 329 -33.72 40.67 13.28
N LEU A 330 -33.63 39.34 13.12
CA LEU A 330 -32.37 38.59 13.19
C LEU A 330 -31.47 38.83 11.97
N ASN A 331 -32.02 39.24 10.82
CA ASN A 331 -31.26 39.44 9.58
C ASN A 331 -30.01 40.33 9.76
N PRO A 332 -30.11 41.54 10.36
CA PRO A 332 -28.93 42.38 10.61
C PRO A 332 -27.94 41.76 11.63
N THR A 333 -28.40 40.88 12.53
CA THR A 333 -27.55 40.23 13.55
C THR A 333 -26.57 39.25 12.91
N VAL A 334 -26.99 38.58 11.84
CA VAL A 334 -26.21 37.53 11.18
C VAL A 334 -25.62 37.94 9.83
N ALA A 335 -25.73 39.22 9.44
CA ALA A 335 -25.30 39.69 8.13
C ALA A 335 -23.77 39.64 7.94
N ALA A 336 -23.01 40.00 8.98
CA ALA A 336 -21.55 40.08 8.98
C ALA A 336 -20.98 39.92 10.41
N PRO A 337 -19.72 39.46 10.56
CA PRO A 337 -18.74 39.10 9.53
C PRO A 337 -19.01 37.74 8.87
N LEU A 338 -18.14 37.33 7.94
CA LEU A 338 -18.15 35.98 7.35
C LEU A 338 -18.11 34.93 8.47
N GLY A 339 -19.13 34.07 8.52
CA GLY A 339 -19.29 33.09 9.60
C GLY A 339 -20.37 32.05 9.33
N PHE A 340 -20.45 31.08 10.23
CA PHE A 340 -21.57 30.14 10.31
C PHE A 340 -22.71 30.76 11.13
N VAL A 341 -23.92 30.58 10.65
CA VAL A 341 -25.15 30.99 11.34
C VAL A 341 -25.84 29.72 11.82
N PHE A 342 -26.08 29.66 13.12
CA PHE A 342 -26.88 28.60 13.73
C PHE A 342 -28.18 29.19 14.26
N ALA A 343 -29.27 28.44 14.17
CA ALA A 343 -30.57 28.90 14.62
C ALA A 343 -31.31 27.86 15.45
N CYS A 344 -31.95 28.35 16.51
CA CYS A 344 -33.01 27.69 17.25
C CYS A 344 -34.33 28.28 16.76
N LEU A 345 -35.09 27.49 15.98
CA LEU A 345 -36.25 27.92 15.21
C LEU A 345 -37.54 27.53 15.94
N GLY A 346 -38.14 28.52 16.60
CA GLY A 346 -39.24 28.32 17.52
C GLY A 346 -40.54 29.02 17.14
N TYR A 347 -41.38 29.19 18.16
CA TYR A 347 -42.70 29.84 18.11
C TYR A 347 -42.94 30.64 19.40
N TYR A 348 -43.81 31.63 19.37
CA TYR A 348 -44.10 32.44 20.56
C TYR A 348 -45.19 31.83 21.47
N ASN A 349 -46.36 31.53 20.91
CA ASN A 349 -47.52 31.02 21.67
C ASN A 349 -47.82 29.53 21.46
N ALA A 350 -48.02 29.10 20.22
CA ALA A 350 -48.41 27.73 19.87
C ALA A 350 -47.60 27.22 18.67
N PRO A 351 -47.20 25.93 18.64
CA PRO A 351 -46.38 25.38 17.56
C PRO A 351 -47.18 25.02 16.30
N THR A 352 -48.50 24.84 16.41
CA THR A 352 -49.33 24.40 15.28
C THR A 352 -49.69 25.60 14.41
N GLY A 353 -49.16 25.64 13.18
CA GLY A 353 -49.40 26.74 12.24
C GLY A 353 -48.47 27.94 12.43
N SER A 354 -47.60 27.90 13.45
CA SER A 354 -46.56 28.91 13.67
C SER A 354 -45.17 28.29 13.62
N GLY A 355 -44.21 28.97 13.01
CA GLY A 355 -42.83 28.48 12.93
C GLY A 355 -41.89 29.42 12.22
N SER A 356 -40.62 29.27 12.52
CA SER A 356 -39.55 30.10 11.98
C SER A 356 -38.85 29.39 10.82
N ILE A 357 -38.47 30.17 9.81
CA ILE A 357 -37.85 29.71 8.58
C ILE A 357 -36.53 30.46 8.42
N MET A 358 -35.43 29.72 8.31
CA MET A 358 -34.14 30.25 7.92
C MET A 358 -33.90 29.98 6.44
N THR A 359 -33.45 31.00 5.71
CA THR A 359 -33.11 30.94 4.28
C THR A 359 -31.62 31.19 4.11
N HIS A 360 -30.97 30.43 3.22
CA HIS A 360 -29.55 30.61 2.90
C HIS A 360 -29.28 31.99 2.27
N PRO A 361 -28.05 32.53 2.41
CA PRO A 361 -27.64 33.69 1.62
C PRO A 361 -27.71 33.33 0.12
N GLY A 362 -28.42 34.14 -0.66
CA GLY A 362 -28.70 33.88 -2.08
C GLY A 362 -30.03 33.16 -2.35
N GLY A 363 -30.79 32.81 -1.31
CA GLY A 363 -32.10 32.16 -1.42
C GLY A 363 -32.05 30.66 -1.15
N GLY A 364 -33.22 30.02 -1.16
CA GLY A 364 -33.38 28.60 -0.79
C GLY A 364 -33.58 28.40 0.72
N GLU A 365 -34.61 27.64 1.09
CA GLU A 365 -34.90 27.32 2.49
C GLU A 365 -33.77 26.46 3.07
N ALA A 366 -33.14 26.95 4.15
CA ALA A 366 -32.11 26.23 4.88
C ALA A 366 -32.76 25.29 5.89
N ALA A 367 -33.63 25.82 6.74
CA ALA A 367 -34.35 25.04 7.74
C ALA A 367 -35.67 25.72 8.11
N ARG A 368 -36.65 24.92 8.53
CA ARG A 368 -37.93 25.35 9.07
C ARG A 368 -38.26 24.51 10.30
N ALA A 369 -38.60 25.18 11.39
CA ALA A 369 -38.99 24.49 12.62
C ALA A 369 -39.86 25.36 13.53
N ALA A 370 -40.48 24.69 14.49
CA ALA A 370 -41.21 25.26 15.62
C ALA A 370 -40.84 24.46 16.89
N SER A 371 -39.54 24.24 17.08
CA SER A 371 -38.97 23.26 18.02
C SER A 371 -39.10 23.71 19.47
N THR A 372 -38.95 25.00 19.73
CA THR A 372 -38.81 25.58 21.06
C THR A 372 -39.74 26.78 21.21
N ARG A 373 -40.42 26.90 22.36
CA ARG A 373 -41.20 28.09 22.67
C ARG A 373 -40.28 29.23 23.10
N THR A 374 -40.39 30.38 22.44
CA THR A 374 -39.66 31.62 22.76
C THR A 374 -38.16 31.39 23.05
N PRO A 375 -37.38 30.76 22.16
CA PRO A 375 -35.98 30.43 22.42
C PRO A 375 -35.12 31.69 22.64
N THR A 376 -34.37 31.74 23.74
CA THR A 376 -33.39 32.81 24.03
C THR A 376 -31.94 32.33 24.01
N THR A 377 -31.75 31.03 23.76
CA THR A 377 -30.47 30.33 23.66
C THR A 377 -30.55 29.26 22.57
N MET A 378 -29.40 28.66 22.22
CA MET A 378 -29.33 27.52 21.30
C MET A 378 -29.79 26.22 21.97
N ALA A 379 -31.05 26.16 22.39
CA ALA A 379 -31.67 25.00 23.03
C ALA A 379 -31.82 23.82 22.05
N SER A 380 -32.05 24.12 20.77
CA SER A 380 -32.00 23.19 19.65
C SER A 380 -31.22 23.82 18.50
N VAL A 381 -30.37 23.03 17.84
CA VAL A 381 -29.71 23.44 16.59
C VAL A 381 -30.61 23.01 15.45
N ASP A 382 -31.57 23.83 15.09
CA ASP A 382 -32.58 23.50 14.07
C ASP A 382 -32.10 23.79 12.66
N GLY A 383 -31.22 24.80 12.52
CA GLY A 383 -30.66 25.18 11.24
C GLY A 383 -29.20 25.58 11.31
N ILE A 384 -28.46 25.29 10.23
CA ILE A 384 -27.15 25.88 9.92
C ILE A 384 -27.19 26.61 8.56
N SER A 385 -26.51 27.75 8.47
CA SER A 385 -26.30 28.51 7.25
C SER A 385 -24.99 29.31 7.34
N PHE A 386 -24.76 30.21 6.40
CA PHE A 386 -23.67 31.19 6.42
C PHE A 386 -24.21 32.60 6.70
N ASN A 387 -23.31 33.53 7.02
CA ASN A 387 -23.68 34.94 7.21
C ASN A 387 -24.48 35.49 6.02
N GLY A 388 -25.42 36.40 6.30
CA GLY A 388 -26.38 36.88 5.31
C GLY A 388 -27.59 35.95 5.10
N ALA A 389 -27.71 34.88 5.90
CA ALA A 389 -28.96 34.15 6.04
C ALA A 389 -30.09 35.10 6.46
N THR A 390 -31.31 34.79 6.02
CA THR A 390 -32.51 35.57 6.38
C THR A 390 -33.53 34.72 7.09
N PHE A 391 -34.35 35.37 7.90
CA PHE A 391 -35.37 34.75 8.72
C PHE A 391 -36.75 35.30 8.34
N THR A 392 -37.70 34.38 8.21
CA THR A 392 -39.12 34.66 8.01
C THR A 392 -39.93 33.70 8.86
N GLU A 393 -41.22 33.95 9.01
CA GLU A 393 -42.10 33.14 9.84
C GLU A 393 -43.39 32.80 9.11
N THR A 394 -43.99 31.70 9.54
CA THR A 394 -45.42 31.43 9.32
C THR A 394 -46.09 31.59 10.68
N GLY A 395 -47.21 32.32 10.76
CA GLY A 395 -47.88 32.56 12.04
C GLY A 395 -47.05 33.42 13.00
N ASP A 396 -47.01 32.99 14.26
CA ASP A 396 -46.39 33.69 15.41
C ASP A 396 -45.04 33.03 15.75
N GLY A 397 -44.03 33.28 14.92
CA GLY A 397 -42.69 32.70 15.03
C GLY A 397 -41.87 33.34 16.14
N TYR A 398 -40.85 32.63 16.60
CA TYR A 398 -39.85 33.21 17.50
C TYR A 398 -38.54 32.45 17.31
N ALA A 399 -37.43 33.13 17.12
CA ALA A 399 -36.16 32.47 16.85
C ALA A 399 -35.00 33.10 17.60
N TYR A 400 -34.01 32.27 17.89
CA TYR A 400 -32.70 32.68 18.38
C TYR A 400 -31.64 32.28 17.37
N ALA A 401 -30.75 33.20 17.03
CA ALA A 401 -29.65 32.92 16.10
C ALA A 401 -28.30 33.33 16.70
N GLU A 402 -27.27 32.59 16.31
CA GLU A 402 -25.88 32.87 16.65
C GLU A 402 -25.03 32.94 15.38
N LEU A 403 -24.17 33.95 15.29
CA LEU A 403 -23.15 34.05 14.25
C LEU A 403 -21.77 33.73 14.85
N TRP A 404 -21.15 32.68 14.33
CA TRP A 404 -19.82 32.22 14.72
C TRP A 404 -18.80 32.47 13.61
N ALA A 405 -17.69 33.11 13.95
CA ALA A 405 -16.58 33.36 13.04
C ALA A 405 -15.26 32.88 13.63
N PRO A 406 -14.24 32.55 12.82
CA PRO A 406 -12.89 32.26 13.31
C PRO A 406 -12.37 33.43 14.17
N ALA A 407 -11.68 33.09 15.26
CA ALA A 407 -11.07 34.05 16.17
C ALA A 407 -10.02 34.95 15.49
#